data_AF-A0A9X1TC94-F1
#
_entry.id   AF-A0A9X1TC94-F1
#
_cell.length_a   1.000
_cell.length_b   1.000
_cell.length_c   1.000
_cell.angle_alpha   90.00
_cell.angle_beta   90.00
_cell.angle_gamma   90.00
#
_symmetry.space_group_name_H-M   'P 1'
#
loop_
_entity.id
_entity.type
_entity.pdbx_description
1 polymer ?
#
loop_
_entity_poly.entity_id
_entity_poly.type
_entity_poly.pdbx_seq_one_letter_code
_entity_poly.pdbx_strand_id
1 'polypeptide(L)'
;MRTEYIKWTLLICLITSVFVTQNVQAQRRNKEREKEPEKSETTSLRLEEESLAAEGMKFIMKDEPDRALPIFQKLVQSSGNDPASHYLLATALIKLEKYDDAIVSAKKAFDLDKENIYYSQQLAELYAKRRKYPEAAEIYEKLLQKNPGNIQYGVELAAVYVFNDQFDKAIDTYNVLEKSLGVTEEITHQKEQLYLRQNNLDKALAEAKKLIAAEPGEVSYLVELAEMLIANERIVEAVAPLEEALKVNPDEAQAHVLLADIYRRNGDVEKCNQELKLVFANPNLDSDPKIRVLTGYLTMLKTEAEITEAVALAKQLVETHPNEARTNVVYADLLMRQNKKAEARDLYAKAARIDGSVFQVWGAILELDGVLNQVDSMLVHSEKALEIFPNQGILWYSNGTAQLAKKNFKEALSSFEESLKLIGDKPEMIPVIHAQMGDAYNGLGDHEKSDAAYELSLKDNPNNDYVLNNYSYYLSLRGEKLDLALKMSAKLVQEHKDNPTYLDTHAWVLYVRKDYKKAKEFLERAMVDTSSVSGTIVEHYGDVLFKLGERDNAVAQWKKAKSMGETTELLDKKIATGALHEQ
;
A
#
# COMPACT_ATOMS: atom_id res chain seq x y z
N MET A 1 28.99 12.67 19.03
CA MET A 1 30.19 12.90 19.87
C MET A 1 30.85 11.56 20.13
N ARG A 2 32.19 11.47 19.93
CA ARG A 2 33.20 10.70 20.71
C ARG A 2 32.94 9.20 21.02
N THR A 3 33.88 8.26 20.79
CA THR A 3 35.30 8.38 20.37
C THR A 3 35.86 7.06 19.82
N GLU A 4 36.78 7.13 18.85
CA GLU A 4 37.76 6.06 18.55
C GLU A 4 38.87 6.00 19.62
N TYR A 5 39.54 4.85 19.80
CA TYR A 5 40.97 4.69 20.21
C TYR A 5 41.39 3.21 19.95
N ILE A 6 42.14 2.86 18.88
CA ILE A 6 43.62 2.85 18.67
C ILE A 6 44.37 1.50 18.96
N LYS A 7 44.67 0.80 17.85
CA LYS A 7 45.98 0.29 17.34
C LYS A 7 46.89 -0.77 18.05
N TRP A 8 47.15 -1.84 17.28
CA TRP A 8 48.46 -2.48 16.91
C TRP A 8 49.42 -3.11 17.96
N THR A 9 49.92 -4.33 17.67
CA THR A 9 51.33 -4.57 17.27
C THR A 9 51.61 -5.99 16.71
N LEU A 10 52.62 -6.08 15.83
CA LEU A 10 53.28 -7.32 15.35
C LEU A 10 54.37 -7.78 16.34
N LEU A 11 54.74 -9.08 16.31
CA LEU A 11 56.14 -9.45 16.55
C LEU A 11 56.60 -10.69 15.75
N ILE A 12 57.78 -10.55 15.15
CA ILE A 12 58.59 -11.60 14.52
C ILE A 12 59.61 -12.10 15.56
N CYS A 13 59.90 -13.39 15.59
CA CYS A 13 61.07 -13.93 16.28
C CYS A 13 62.20 -14.27 15.29
N LEU A 14 63.44 -14.01 15.72
CA LEU A 14 64.71 -14.07 14.97
C LEU A 14 65.79 -14.57 15.97
N ILE A 15 67.09 -14.59 15.58
CA ILE A 15 68.31 -14.82 16.44
C ILE A 15 68.59 -16.34 16.67
N THR A 16 69.77 -16.97 16.52
CA THR A 16 71.23 -16.65 16.30
C THR A 16 71.94 -17.92 15.70
N SER A 17 73.19 -17.98 15.17
CA SER A 17 74.14 -17.03 14.53
C SER A 17 75.53 -17.69 14.25
N VAL A 18 76.47 -16.94 13.62
CA VAL A 18 77.95 -17.07 13.66
C VAL A 18 78.68 -18.04 12.70
N PHE A 19 79.61 -17.45 11.94
CA PHE A 19 80.69 -18.07 11.15
C PHE A 19 81.93 -18.35 12.01
N VAL A 20 82.68 -19.42 11.67
CA VAL A 20 84.14 -19.49 11.90
C VAL A 20 84.81 -20.00 10.63
N THR A 21 85.91 -19.36 10.20
CA THR A 21 86.72 -19.74 9.05
C THR A 21 88.00 -20.46 9.48
N GLN A 22 88.39 -21.51 8.73
CA GLN A 22 89.79 -21.96 8.63
C GLN A 22 90.10 -22.40 7.20
N ASN A 23 91.39 -22.57 6.88
CA ASN A 23 91.94 -22.20 5.57
C ASN A 23 92.89 -23.28 5.03
N VAL A 24 92.90 -23.44 3.69
CA VAL A 24 93.97 -24.04 2.84
C VAL A 24 94.39 -25.51 3.08
N GLN A 25 94.18 -26.39 2.10
CA GLN A 25 95.26 -26.96 1.25
C GLN A 25 94.71 -27.87 0.14
N ALA A 26 95.38 -27.86 -1.02
CA ALA A 26 95.01 -28.66 -2.19
C ALA A 26 95.91 -29.90 -2.33
N GLN A 27 95.31 -31.07 -2.58
CA GLN A 27 96.05 -32.22 -3.12
C GLN A 27 95.21 -33.03 -4.10
N ARG A 28 95.80 -33.36 -5.25
CA ARG A 28 95.18 -34.17 -6.32
C ARG A 28 95.27 -35.66 -5.96
N ARG A 29 94.17 -36.42 -6.12
CA ARG A 29 94.13 -37.56 -7.08
C ARG A 29 92.77 -38.26 -7.21
N ASN A 30 92.67 -38.96 -8.35
CA ASN A 30 91.75 -40.03 -8.75
C ASN A 30 90.25 -39.74 -8.89
N LYS A 31 89.82 -39.80 -10.16
CA LYS A 31 88.52 -40.36 -10.55
C LYS A 31 88.44 -41.80 -10.02
N GLU A 32 87.46 -42.07 -9.18
CA GLU A 32 86.68 -43.30 -9.28
C GLU A 32 85.23 -42.90 -9.56
N ARG A 33 84.60 -43.57 -10.52
CA ARG A 33 83.20 -43.37 -10.86
C ARG A 33 82.36 -44.23 -9.92
N GLU A 34 82.11 -43.74 -8.71
CA GLU A 34 80.99 -44.26 -7.94
C GLU A 34 79.69 -43.74 -8.58
N LYS A 35 78.77 -44.67 -8.84
CA LYS A 35 77.40 -44.32 -9.23
C LYS A 35 76.63 -44.04 -7.94
N GLU A 36 76.40 -42.77 -7.61
CA GLU A 36 75.33 -42.43 -6.65
C GLU A 36 73.96 -42.72 -7.30
N PRO A 37 73.09 -43.53 -6.68
CA PRO A 37 71.79 -43.89 -7.27
C PRO A 37 70.63 -43.06 -6.69
N GLU A 38 69.77 -42.57 -7.58
CA GLU A 38 68.36 -42.15 -7.42
C GLU A 38 68.00 -41.05 -6.38
N LYS A 39 68.56 -41.03 -5.17
CA LYS A 39 68.12 -40.12 -4.08
C LYS A 39 68.28 -38.63 -4.37
N SER A 40 69.25 -38.25 -5.20
CA SER A 40 69.49 -36.84 -5.56
C SER A 40 68.36 -36.30 -6.43
N GLU A 41 67.99 -37.02 -7.50
CA GLU A 41 66.92 -36.63 -8.43
C GLU A 41 65.55 -36.58 -7.72
N THR A 42 65.23 -37.55 -6.85
CA THR A 42 63.97 -37.52 -6.08
C THR A 42 63.89 -36.29 -5.16
N THR A 43 65.02 -35.83 -4.62
CA THR A 43 65.06 -34.66 -3.73
C THR A 43 64.92 -33.36 -4.54
N SER A 44 65.57 -33.25 -5.70
CA SER A 44 65.43 -32.07 -6.57
C SER A 44 64.04 -31.96 -7.21
N LEU A 45 63.43 -33.08 -7.61
CA LEU A 45 62.07 -33.10 -8.17
C LEU A 45 61.07 -32.59 -7.13
N ARG A 46 61.12 -33.12 -5.90
CA ARG A 46 60.26 -32.69 -4.79
C ARG A 46 60.38 -31.19 -4.47
N LEU A 47 61.59 -30.63 -4.53
CA LEU A 47 61.81 -29.19 -4.33
C LEU A 47 61.23 -28.35 -5.47
N GLU A 48 61.22 -28.85 -6.71
CA GLU A 48 60.54 -28.18 -7.83
C GLU A 48 59.02 -28.24 -7.68
N GLU A 49 58.46 -29.37 -7.24
CA GLU A 49 57.03 -29.56 -6.96
C GLU A 49 56.53 -28.63 -5.85
N GLU A 50 57.23 -28.59 -4.70
CA GLU A 50 56.92 -27.69 -3.58
C GLU A 50 57.03 -26.21 -3.99
N SER A 51 57.97 -25.86 -4.88
CA SER A 51 58.10 -24.51 -5.45
C SER A 51 56.94 -24.16 -6.40
N LEU A 52 56.52 -25.07 -7.28
CA LEU A 52 55.38 -24.87 -8.18
C LEU A 52 54.07 -24.70 -7.40
N ALA A 53 53.85 -25.49 -6.36
CA ALA A 53 52.70 -25.37 -5.47
C ALA A 53 52.65 -23.99 -4.80
N ALA A 54 53.78 -23.53 -4.25
CA ALA A 54 53.89 -22.21 -3.62
C ALA A 54 53.71 -21.05 -4.62
N GLU A 55 54.26 -21.16 -5.82
CA GLU A 55 54.11 -20.13 -6.86
C GLU A 55 52.66 -20.03 -7.37
N GLY A 56 52.01 -21.16 -7.64
CA GLY A 56 50.59 -21.17 -8.02
C GLY A 56 49.69 -20.61 -6.91
N MET A 57 49.92 -21.01 -5.65
CA MET A 57 49.15 -20.48 -4.51
C MET A 57 49.35 -18.97 -4.31
N LYS A 58 50.55 -18.44 -4.55
CA LYS A 58 50.82 -17.00 -4.55
C LYS A 58 49.97 -16.24 -5.58
N PHE A 59 49.64 -16.84 -6.73
CA PHE A 59 48.72 -16.24 -7.70
C PHE A 59 47.25 -16.38 -7.28
N ILE A 60 46.85 -17.51 -6.67
CA ILE A 60 45.50 -17.65 -6.07
C ILE A 60 45.26 -16.61 -4.97
N MET A 61 46.24 -16.38 -4.07
CA MET A 61 46.14 -15.37 -3.00
C MET A 61 46.08 -13.93 -3.52
N LYS A 62 46.44 -13.69 -4.78
CA LYS A 62 46.34 -12.39 -5.46
C LYS A 62 45.08 -12.23 -6.31
N ASP A 63 44.23 -13.25 -6.33
CA ASP A 63 43.08 -13.36 -7.23
C ASP A 63 43.48 -13.30 -8.72
N GLU A 64 44.64 -13.90 -9.06
CA GLU A 64 45.16 -14.05 -10.42
C GLU A 64 45.09 -15.53 -10.91
N PRO A 65 43.89 -16.19 -10.91
CA PRO A 65 43.80 -17.64 -11.11
C PRO A 65 44.18 -18.12 -12.52
N ASP A 66 44.05 -17.28 -13.55
CA ASP A 66 44.53 -17.58 -14.91
C ASP A 66 46.04 -17.85 -14.97
N ARG A 67 46.81 -17.25 -14.05
CA ARG A 67 48.26 -17.47 -13.92
C ARG A 67 48.60 -18.67 -13.06
N ALA A 68 47.75 -18.99 -12.08
CA ALA A 68 47.90 -20.19 -11.26
C ALA A 68 47.62 -21.48 -12.05
N LEU A 69 46.62 -21.45 -12.94
CA LEU A 69 46.17 -22.61 -13.73
C LEU A 69 47.31 -23.35 -14.47
N PRO A 70 48.13 -22.72 -15.33
CA PRO A 70 49.20 -23.42 -16.04
C PRO A 70 50.30 -23.95 -15.10
N ILE A 71 50.51 -23.32 -13.94
CA ILE A 71 51.49 -23.76 -12.93
C ILE A 71 51.01 -25.05 -12.27
N PHE A 72 49.74 -25.09 -11.84
CA PHE A 72 49.16 -26.32 -11.27
C PHE A 72 48.95 -27.43 -12.32
N GLN A 73 48.72 -27.08 -13.60
CA GLN A 73 48.75 -28.06 -14.69
C GLN A 73 50.13 -28.68 -14.88
N LYS A 74 51.23 -27.89 -14.80
CA LYS A 74 52.59 -28.42 -14.82
C LYS A 74 52.86 -29.32 -13.61
N LEU A 75 52.42 -28.90 -12.41
CA LEU A 75 52.56 -29.68 -11.18
C LEU A 75 51.83 -31.05 -11.28
N VAL A 76 50.61 -31.08 -11.83
CA VAL A 76 49.91 -32.35 -12.08
C VAL A 76 50.59 -33.21 -13.17
N GLN A 77 51.33 -32.61 -14.10
CA GLN A 77 52.12 -33.36 -15.09
C GLN A 77 53.38 -34.00 -14.51
N SER A 78 54.08 -33.34 -13.58
CA SER A 78 55.20 -33.95 -12.83
C SER A 78 54.72 -35.00 -11.83
N SER A 79 53.59 -34.75 -11.19
CA SER A 79 53.20 -35.36 -9.92
C SER A 79 51.81 -36.00 -9.99
N GLY A 80 51.48 -36.68 -11.10
CA GLY A 80 50.10 -37.09 -11.43
C GLY A 80 49.37 -38.03 -10.45
N ASN A 81 50.07 -38.57 -9.44
CA ASN A 81 49.50 -39.36 -8.35
C ASN A 81 49.53 -38.66 -6.98
N ASP A 82 50.00 -37.41 -6.88
CA ASP A 82 49.89 -36.61 -5.66
C ASP A 82 48.50 -35.97 -5.55
N PRO A 83 47.72 -36.23 -4.49
CA PRO A 83 46.39 -35.65 -4.33
C PRO A 83 46.42 -34.12 -4.12
N ALA A 84 47.46 -33.56 -3.50
CA ALA A 84 47.54 -32.12 -3.24
C ALA A 84 47.64 -31.31 -4.55
N SER A 85 48.42 -31.79 -5.51
CA SER A 85 48.56 -31.23 -6.85
C SER A 85 47.20 -31.14 -7.58
N HIS A 86 46.38 -32.19 -7.50
CA HIS A 86 45.03 -32.21 -8.09
C HIS A 86 44.06 -31.27 -7.38
N TYR A 87 44.13 -31.16 -6.05
CA TYR A 87 43.33 -30.21 -5.25
C TYR A 87 43.67 -28.74 -5.57
N LEU A 88 44.96 -28.42 -5.75
CA LEU A 88 45.40 -27.08 -6.13
C LEU A 88 44.93 -26.72 -7.56
N LEU A 89 45.03 -27.66 -8.50
CA LEU A 89 44.49 -27.50 -9.85
C LEU A 89 42.97 -27.24 -9.82
N ALA A 90 42.21 -28.04 -9.06
CA ALA A 90 40.78 -27.83 -8.86
C ALA A 90 40.46 -26.46 -8.25
N THR A 91 41.28 -25.98 -7.30
CA THR A 91 41.14 -24.66 -6.67
C THR A 91 41.26 -23.52 -7.68
N ALA A 92 42.23 -23.57 -8.61
CA ALA A 92 42.33 -22.61 -9.70
C ALA A 92 41.13 -22.69 -10.67
N LEU A 93 40.67 -23.89 -10.99
CA LEU A 93 39.52 -24.11 -11.88
C LEU A 93 38.20 -23.60 -11.25
N ILE A 94 38.00 -23.76 -9.94
CA ILE A 94 36.89 -23.16 -9.18
C ILE A 94 36.92 -21.63 -9.31
N LYS A 95 38.08 -21.00 -9.10
CA LYS A 95 38.27 -19.55 -9.21
C LYS A 95 38.06 -19.01 -10.64
N LEU A 96 38.16 -19.86 -11.65
CA LEU A 96 37.88 -19.57 -13.06
C LEU A 96 36.46 -19.99 -13.48
N GLU A 97 35.61 -20.42 -12.55
CA GLU A 97 34.26 -20.95 -12.79
C GLU A 97 34.21 -22.17 -13.74
N LYS A 98 35.35 -22.84 -13.96
CA LYS A 98 35.49 -24.05 -14.79
C LYS A 98 35.12 -25.30 -13.98
N TYR A 99 33.88 -25.31 -13.48
CA TYR A 99 33.41 -26.27 -12.49
C TYR A 99 33.45 -27.74 -12.94
N ASP A 100 33.24 -28.03 -14.23
CA ASP A 100 33.27 -29.43 -14.71
C ASP A 100 34.72 -29.98 -14.75
N ASP A 101 35.68 -29.17 -15.19
CA ASP A 101 37.11 -29.51 -15.12
C ASP A 101 37.57 -29.61 -13.65
N ALA A 102 37.10 -28.69 -12.79
CA ALA A 102 37.38 -28.71 -11.37
C ALA A 102 36.88 -30.00 -10.69
N ILE A 103 35.70 -30.51 -11.07
CA ILE A 103 35.18 -31.80 -10.59
C ILE A 103 36.11 -32.96 -10.96
N VAL A 104 36.67 -32.97 -12.17
CA VAL A 104 37.60 -34.03 -12.60
C VAL A 104 38.86 -34.03 -11.71
N SER A 105 39.44 -32.85 -11.47
CA SER A 105 40.62 -32.70 -10.62
C SER A 105 40.32 -32.98 -9.14
N ALA A 106 39.26 -32.41 -8.57
CA ALA A 106 38.86 -32.63 -7.18
C ALA A 106 38.51 -34.10 -6.91
N LYS A 107 37.82 -34.78 -7.85
CA LYS A 107 37.54 -36.22 -7.75
C LYS A 107 38.83 -37.03 -7.75
N LYS A 108 39.83 -36.66 -8.56
CA LYS A 108 41.13 -37.34 -8.57
C LYS A 108 41.89 -37.15 -7.26
N ALA A 109 41.85 -35.96 -6.66
CA ALA A 109 42.41 -35.71 -5.32
C ALA A 109 41.74 -36.58 -4.24
N PHE A 110 40.40 -36.60 -4.21
CA PHE A 110 39.60 -37.41 -3.30
C PHE A 110 39.80 -38.92 -3.49
N ASP A 111 39.86 -39.42 -4.73
CA ASP A 111 40.08 -40.85 -5.00
C ASP A 111 41.48 -41.34 -4.57
N LEU A 112 42.48 -40.44 -4.59
CA LEU A 112 43.86 -40.70 -4.16
C LEU A 112 44.00 -40.67 -2.62
N ASP A 113 43.29 -39.78 -1.93
CA ASP A 113 43.24 -39.72 -0.47
C ASP A 113 41.80 -39.42 0.03
N LYS A 114 41.11 -40.50 0.41
CA LYS A 114 39.71 -40.48 0.87
C LYS A 114 39.53 -40.11 2.33
N GLU A 115 40.61 -40.04 3.11
CA GLU A 115 40.56 -39.67 4.52
C GLU A 115 40.75 -38.16 4.72
N ASN A 116 41.21 -37.44 3.69
CA ASN A 116 41.37 -36.00 3.72
C ASN A 116 40.02 -35.26 3.67
N ILE A 117 39.72 -34.53 4.74
CA ILE A 117 38.48 -33.74 4.89
C ILE A 117 38.39 -32.61 3.87
N TYR A 118 39.49 -31.97 3.48
CA TYR A 118 39.49 -30.82 2.57
C TYR A 118 39.20 -31.23 1.12
N TYR A 119 39.74 -32.38 0.69
CA TYR A 119 39.48 -32.92 -0.65
C TYR A 119 38.03 -33.41 -0.76
N SER A 120 37.53 -34.04 0.30
CA SER A 120 36.12 -34.45 0.43
C SER A 120 35.19 -33.24 0.35
N GLN A 121 35.44 -32.20 1.16
CA GLN A 121 34.64 -30.98 1.18
C GLN A 121 34.62 -30.27 -0.18
N GLN A 122 35.79 -30.02 -0.78
CA GLN A 122 35.85 -29.33 -2.08
C GLN A 122 35.09 -30.08 -3.19
N LEU A 123 35.15 -31.42 -3.19
CA LEU A 123 34.38 -32.22 -4.14
C LEU A 123 32.87 -32.14 -3.88
N ALA A 124 32.44 -32.17 -2.61
CA ALA A 124 31.04 -32.04 -2.23
C ALA A 124 30.46 -30.67 -2.59
N GLU A 125 31.18 -29.58 -2.30
CA GLU A 125 30.84 -28.21 -2.70
C GLU A 125 30.70 -28.07 -4.23
N LEU A 126 31.62 -28.67 -4.99
CA LEU A 126 31.57 -28.70 -6.46
C LEU A 126 30.37 -29.49 -6.99
N TYR A 127 30.06 -30.65 -6.40
CA TYR A 127 28.87 -31.42 -6.74
C TYR A 127 27.58 -30.65 -6.43
N ALA A 128 27.48 -30.01 -5.25
CA ALA A 128 26.35 -29.15 -4.91
C ALA A 128 26.18 -27.98 -5.89
N LYS A 129 27.25 -27.25 -6.21
CA LYS A 129 27.26 -26.16 -7.22
C LYS A 129 26.83 -26.63 -8.62
N ARG A 130 27.11 -27.88 -8.99
CA ARG A 130 26.70 -28.49 -10.27
C ARG A 130 25.42 -29.31 -10.18
N ARG A 131 24.63 -29.13 -9.12
CA ARG A 131 23.32 -29.78 -8.88
C ARG A 131 23.38 -31.32 -8.84
N LYS A 132 24.56 -31.87 -8.56
CA LYS A 132 24.82 -33.30 -8.31
C LYS A 132 24.57 -33.61 -6.84
N TYR A 133 23.33 -33.38 -6.41
CA TYR A 133 22.95 -33.44 -5.01
C TYR A 133 23.11 -34.84 -4.39
N PRO A 134 22.79 -35.96 -5.06
CA PRO A 134 23.05 -37.29 -4.52
C PRO A 134 24.53 -37.54 -4.21
N GLU A 135 25.42 -37.15 -5.12
CA GLU A 135 26.87 -37.33 -4.94
C GLU A 135 27.45 -36.38 -3.87
N ALA A 136 26.93 -35.16 -3.76
CA ALA A 136 27.29 -34.24 -2.67
C ALA A 136 26.83 -34.78 -1.30
N ALA A 137 25.60 -35.30 -1.22
CA ALA A 137 25.04 -35.86 0.01
C ALA A 137 25.85 -37.05 0.52
N GLU A 138 26.24 -38.00 -0.34
CA GLU A 138 27.03 -39.18 0.08
C GLU A 138 28.39 -38.79 0.72
N ILE A 139 28.98 -37.66 0.31
CA ILE A 139 30.23 -37.16 0.89
C ILE A 139 29.95 -36.42 2.21
N TYR A 140 28.98 -35.52 2.24
CA TYR A 140 28.65 -34.76 3.44
C TYR A 140 28.08 -35.65 4.57
N GLU A 141 27.30 -36.69 4.25
CA GLU A 141 26.84 -37.71 5.20
C GLU A 141 28.03 -38.34 5.96
N LYS A 142 29.11 -38.68 5.24
CA LYS A 142 30.34 -39.26 5.84
C LYS A 142 31.14 -38.23 6.64
N LEU A 143 31.22 -36.99 6.16
CA LEU A 143 31.90 -35.90 6.87
C LEU A 143 31.19 -35.57 8.19
N LEU A 144 29.86 -35.51 8.20
CA LEU A 144 29.05 -35.32 9.39
C LEU A 144 29.08 -36.56 10.31
N GLN A 145 29.08 -37.78 9.77
CA GLN A 145 29.25 -38.99 10.59
C GLN A 145 30.60 -39.00 11.34
N LYS A 146 31.69 -38.54 10.71
CA LYS A 146 33.00 -38.40 11.36
C LYS A 146 33.02 -37.25 12.38
N ASN A 147 32.28 -36.16 12.14
CA ASN A 147 32.24 -34.97 13.03
C ASN A 147 30.79 -34.45 13.23
N PRO A 148 29.96 -35.10 14.08
CA PRO A 148 28.52 -34.79 14.16
C PRO A 148 28.16 -33.37 14.62
N GLY A 149 29.05 -32.71 15.36
CA GLY A 149 28.89 -31.31 15.79
C GLY A 149 29.43 -30.27 14.81
N ASN A 150 29.89 -30.66 13.61
CA ASN A 150 30.36 -29.70 12.61
C ASN A 150 29.17 -29.04 11.89
N ILE A 151 28.86 -27.81 12.32
CA ILE A 151 27.75 -27.00 11.80
C ILE A 151 27.81 -26.87 10.27
N GLN A 152 28.98 -26.55 9.71
CA GLN A 152 29.14 -26.37 8.27
C GLN A 152 28.72 -27.62 7.50
N TYR A 153 29.18 -28.81 7.92
CA TYR A 153 28.86 -30.05 7.22
C TYR A 153 27.38 -30.42 7.31
N GLY A 154 26.73 -30.14 8.46
CA GLY A 154 25.30 -30.40 8.62
C GLY A 154 24.42 -29.40 7.86
N VAL A 155 24.78 -28.11 7.85
CA VAL A 155 24.05 -27.07 7.09
C VAL A 155 24.18 -27.31 5.59
N GLU A 156 25.39 -27.63 5.09
CA GLU A 156 25.60 -27.96 3.67
C GLU A 156 24.87 -29.25 3.28
N LEU A 157 24.87 -30.30 4.12
CA LEU A 157 24.11 -31.52 3.87
C LEU A 157 22.60 -31.27 3.83
N ALA A 158 22.08 -30.51 4.79
CA ALA A 158 20.68 -30.14 4.84
C ALA A 158 20.29 -29.31 3.60
N ALA A 159 21.09 -28.31 3.22
CA ALA A 159 20.87 -27.52 2.01
C ALA A 159 20.87 -28.39 0.74
N VAL A 160 21.82 -29.32 0.61
CA VAL A 160 21.87 -30.30 -0.50
C VAL A 160 20.60 -31.16 -0.56
N TYR A 161 20.09 -31.62 0.59
CA TYR A 161 18.81 -32.34 0.63
C TYR A 161 17.62 -31.44 0.26
N VAL A 162 17.57 -30.18 0.73
CA VAL A 162 16.50 -29.22 0.40
C VAL A 162 16.47 -28.92 -1.10
N PHE A 163 17.62 -28.70 -1.73
CA PHE A 163 17.70 -28.48 -3.18
C PHE A 163 17.38 -29.73 -4.03
N ASN A 164 17.32 -30.90 -3.39
CA ASN A 164 16.95 -32.18 -3.99
C ASN A 164 15.55 -32.65 -3.57
N ASP A 165 14.73 -31.75 -3.00
CA ASP A 165 13.38 -31.99 -2.47
C ASP A 165 13.28 -33.11 -1.40
N GLN A 166 14.39 -33.45 -0.74
CA GLN A 166 14.47 -34.48 0.32
C GLN A 166 14.30 -33.85 1.72
N PHE A 167 13.19 -33.12 1.94
CA PHE A 167 12.97 -32.32 3.15
C PHE A 167 13.05 -33.12 4.46
N ASP A 168 12.54 -34.36 4.49
CA ASP A 168 12.63 -35.22 5.69
C ASP A 168 14.09 -35.50 6.09
N LYS A 169 14.99 -35.71 5.12
CA LYS A 169 16.41 -35.92 5.41
C LYS A 169 17.12 -34.64 5.84
N ALA A 170 16.71 -33.48 5.32
CA ALA A 170 17.20 -32.19 5.80
C ALA A 170 16.80 -31.97 7.26
N ILE A 171 15.55 -32.29 7.61
CA ILE A 171 15.06 -32.27 9.00
C ILE A 171 15.84 -33.25 9.88
N ASP A 172 16.09 -34.49 9.43
CA ASP A 172 16.91 -35.45 10.17
C ASP A 172 18.36 -34.98 10.36
N THR A 173 18.92 -34.28 9.38
CA THR A 173 20.25 -33.64 9.48
C THR A 173 20.26 -32.55 10.54
N TYR A 174 19.25 -31.67 10.53
CA TYR A 174 19.08 -30.66 11.58
C TYR A 174 18.86 -31.29 12.96
N ASN A 175 18.15 -32.42 13.06
CA ASN A 175 18.00 -33.19 14.30
C ASN A 175 19.32 -33.81 14.80
N VAL A 176 20.33 -34.03 13.94
CA VAL A 176 21.69 -34.45 14.34
C VAL A 176 22.49 -33.27 14.87
N LEU A 177 22.38 -32.10 14.22
CA LEU A 177 23.00 -30.86 14.70
C LEU A 177 22.42 -30.42 16.06
N GLU A 178 21.10 -30.40 16.21
CA GLU A 178 20.38 -30.06 17.46
C GLU A 178 20.84 -30.93 18.65
N LYS A 179 21.05 -32.23 18.44
CA LYS A 179 21.58 -33.14 19.48
C LYS A 179 23.01 -32.81 19.92
N SER A 180 23.78 -32.15 19.05
CA SER A 180 25.19 -31.83 19.29
C SER A 180 25.39 -30.41 19.85
N LEU A 181 24.47 -29.49 19.53
CA LEU A 181 24.57 -28.05 19.80
C LEU A 181 23.56 -27.56 20.86
N GLY A 182 22.48 -28.31 21.07
CA GLY A 182 21.28 -27.83 21.75
C GLY A 182 20.22 -27.34 20.77
N VAL A 183 19.06 -26.95 21.29
CA VAL A 183 18.04 -26.21 20.53
C VAL A 183 18.59 -24.80 20.30
N THR A 184 18.59 -24.34 19.04
CA THR A 184 19.02 -22.99 18.66
C THR A 184 18.01 -22.39 17.68
N GLU A 185 17.89 -21.07 17.68
CA GLU A 185 17.01 -20.31 16.78
C GLU A 185 17.22 -20.72 15.31
N GLU A 186 18.46 -20.62 14.82
CA GLU A 186 18.82 -20.90 13.42
C GLU A 186 18.35 -22.29 12.95
N ILE A 187 18.59 -23.33 13.76
CA ILE A 187 18.22 -24.71 13.42
C ILE A 187 16.70 -24.91 13.50
N THR A 188 16.06 -24.29 14.50
CA THR A 188 14.60 -24.36 14.68
C THR A 188 13.87 -23.72 13.50
N HIS A 189 14.24 -22.49 13.13
CA HIS A 189 13.64 -21.76 12.00
C HIS A 189 13.83 -22.49 10.66
N GLN A 190 14.97 -23.16 10.44
CA GLN A 190 15.14 -24.02 9.26
C GLN A 190 14.18 -25.21 9.27
N LYS A 191 14.03 -25.90 10.40
CA LYS A 191 13.10 -27.04 10.53
C LYS A 191 11.64 -26.61 10.35
N GLU A 192 11.25 -25.48 10.92
CA GLU A 192 9.91 -24.88 10.75
C GLU A 192 9.61 -24.57 9.29
N GLN A 193 10.51 -23.88 8.58
CA GLN A 193 10.35 -23.58 7.16
C GLN A 193 10.18 -24.86 6.31
N LEU A 194 10.89 -25.94 6.64
CA LEU A 194 10.74 -27.22 5.96
C LEU A 194 9.41 -27.90 6.27
N TYR A 195 8.97 -27.89 7.52
CA TYR A 195 7.64 -28.40 7.89
C TYR A 195 6.51 -27.59 7.25
N LEU A 196 6.62 -26.26 7.17
CA LEU A 196 5.66 -25.41 6.47
C LEU A 196 5.63 -25.69 4.96
N ARG A 197 6.79 -25.92 4.30
CA ARG A 197 6.85 -26.38 2.90
C ARG A 197 6.20 -27.75 2.68
N GLN A 198 6.24 -28.62 3.68
CA GLN A 198 5.52 -29.90 3.71
C GLN A 198 4.03 -29.76 4.08
N ASN A 199 3.51 -28.54 4.26
CA ASN A 199 2.16 -28.24 4.76
C ASN A 199 1.88 -28.89 6.14
N ASN A 200 2.90 -29.03 6.98
CA ASN A 200 2.86 -29.70 8.28
C ASN A 200 3.01 -28.69 9.43
N LEU A 201 2.01 -27.81 9.53
CA LEU A 201 1.99 -26.72 10.52
C LEU A 201 2.13 -27.22 11.96
N ASP A 202 1.48 -28.32 12.35
CA ASP A 202 1.56 -28.83 13.73
C ASP A 202 2.98 -29.21 14.15
N LYS A 203 3.82 -29.69 13.21
CA LYS A 203 5.24 -29.94 13.48
C LYS A 203 6.05 -28.65 13.56
N ALA A 204 5.80 -27.66 12.70
CA ALA A 204 6.45 -26.35 12.81
C ALA A 204 6.15 -25.69 14.17
N LEU A 205 4.88 -25.64 14.57
CA LEU A 205 4.45 -25.15 15.89
C LEU A 205 5.05 -25.94 17.06
N ALA A 206 5.40 -27.22 16.85
CA ALA A 206 6.06 -28.03 17.87
C ALA A 206 7.56 -27.71 18.01
N GLU A 207 8.25 -27.33 16.93
CA GLU A 207 9.64 -26.83 16.99
C GLU A 207 9.69 -25.44 17.64
N ALA A 208 8.82 -24.51 17.25
CA ALA A 208 8.70 -23.18 17.89
C ALA A 208 8.50 -23.30 19.41
N LYS A 209 7.63 -24.23 19.86
CA LYS A 209 7.43 -24.52 21.29
C LYS A 209 8.66 -25.11 21.99
N LYS A 210 9.56 -25.82 21.29
CA LYS A 210 10.84 -26.24 21.87
C LYS A 210 11.79 -25.07 22.03
N LEU A 211 11.84 -24.15 21.06
CA LEU A 211 12.68 -22.94 21.13
C LEU A 211 12.24 -22.05 22.30
N ILE A 212 10.95 -21.77 22.42
CA ILE A 212 10.36 -21.06 23.58
C ILE A 212 10.68 -21.77 24.90
N ALA A 213 10.62 -23.12 24.94
CA ALA A 213 10.95 -23.87 26.15
C ALA A 213 12.45 -23.90 26.48
N ALA A 214 13.34 -23.71 25.49
CA ALA A 214 14.77 -23.58 25.68
C ALA A 214 15.15 -22.18 26.18
N GLU A 215 14.48 -21.14 25.69
CA GLU A 215 14.73 -19.74 26.05
C GLU A 215 13.45 -18.99 26.48
N PRO A 216 12.83 -19.33 27.65
CA PRO A 216 11.51 -18.79 28.03
C PRO A 216 11.46 -17.30 28.38
N GLY A 217 12.61 -16.62 28.35
CA GLY A 217 12.73 -15.18 28.55
C GLY A 217 12.75 -14.38 27.25
N GLU A 218 12.90 -15.05 26.09
CA GLU A 218 12.90 -14.38 24.80
C GLU A 218 11.47 -14.26 24.27
N VAL A 219 11.01 -13.02 24.17
CA VAL A 219 9.60 -12.68 23.90
C VAL A 219 9.32 -12.73 22.40
N SER A 220 10.33 -12.50 21.55
CA SER A 220 10.17 -12.57 20.10
C SER A 220 9.63 -13.94 19.65
N TYR A 221 10.13 -15.04 20.22
CA TYR A 221 9.71 -16.40 19.86
C TYR A 221 8.22 -16.68 20.14
N LEU A 222 7.64 -16.06 21.17
CA LEU A 222 6.20 -16.13 21.45
C LEU A 222 5.37 -15.32 20.43
N VAL A 223 5.89 -14.17 19.99
CA VAL A 223 5.29 -13.34 18.95
C VAL A 223 5.38 -14.06 17.59
N GLU A 224 6.52 -14.64 17.23
CA GLU A 224 6.74 -15.40 16.00
C GLU A 224 5.83 -16.64 15.93
N LEU A 225 5.64 -17.36 17.04
CA LEU A 225 4.66 -18.45 17.14
C LEU A 225 3.23 -17.96 16.85
N ALA A 226 2.86 -16.78 17.36
CA ALA A 226 1.56 -16.18 17.10
C ALA A 226 1.40 -15.72 15.63
N GLU A 227 2.44 -15.11 15.04
CA GLU A 227 2.45 -14.72 13.64
C GLU A 227 2.35 -15.93 12.70
N MET A 228 3.05 -17.03 13.02
CA MET A 228 2.94 -18.30 12.29
C MET A 228 1.52 -18.86 12.34
N LEU A 229 0.84 -18.78 13.50
CA LEU A 229 -0.57 -19.17 13.64
C LEU A 229 -1.51 -18.28 12.82
N ILE A 230 -1.31 -16.95 12.84
CA ILE A 230 -2.12 -15.99 12.07
C ILE A 230 -1.93 -16.17 10.57
N ALA A 231 -0.69 -16.36 10.10
CA ALA A 231 -0.35 -16.57 8.70
C ALA A 231 -0.96 -17.87 8.12
N ASN A 232 -1.26 -18.85 8.97
CA ASN A 232 -1.91 -20.11 8.62
C ASN A 232 -3.37 -20.19 9.13
N GLU A 233 -4.05 -19.05 9.24
CA GLU A 233 -5.49 -18.91 9.56
C GLU A 233 -5.94 -19.43 10.95
N ARG A 234 -5.02 -19.90 11.81
CA ARG A 234 -5.29 -20.36 13.19
C ARG A 234 -5.35 -19.21 14.20
N ILE A 235 -6.06 -18.15 13.83
CA ILE A 235 -6.10 -16.84 14.52
C ILE A 235 -6.51 -16.97 16.00
N VAL A 236 -7.43 -17.88 16.33
CA VAL A 236 -7.90 -18.09 17.72
C VAL A 236 -6.78 -18.62 18.64
N GLU A 237 -5.90 -19.47 18.12
CA GLU A 237 -4.81 -20.06 18.91
C GLU A 237 -3.65 -19.08 19.14
N ALA A 238 -3.55 -18.02 18.31
CA ALA A 238 -2.52 -16.99 18.44
C ALA A 238 -2.70 -16.10 19.68
N VAL A 239 -3.89 -16.05 20.29
CA VAL A 239 -4.14 -15.22 21.49
C VAL A 239 -3.30 -15.68 22.68
N ALA A 240 -3.22 -16.99 22.94
CA ALA A 240 -2.53 -17.54 24.10
C ALA A 240 -1.02 -17.21 24.15
N PRO A 241 -0.21 -17.41 23.09
CA PRO A 241 1.20 -17.02 23.11
C PRO A 241 1.42 -15.50 23.18
N LEU A 242 0.50 -14.68 22.64
CA LEU A 242 0.56 -13.22 22.79
C LEU A 242 0.26 -12.76 24.22
N GLU A 243 -0.74 -13.36 24.88
CA GLU A 243 -1.00 -13.16 26.31
C GLU A 243 0.13 -13.70 27.20
N GLU A 244 0.94 -14.65 26.72
CA GLU A 244 2.15 -15.12 27.41
C GLU A 244 3.32 -14.17 27.19
N ALA A 245 3.53 -13.67 25.96
CA ALA A 245 4.50 -12.62 25.64
C ALA A 245 4.32 -11.39 26.55
N LEU A 246 3.07 -10.92 26.70
CA LEU A 246 2.73 -9.78 27.55
C LEU A 246 2.85 -10.04 29.06
N LYS A 247 2.94 -11.30 29.52
CA LYS A 247 3.29 -11.61 30.93
C LYS A 247 4.79 -11.50 31.18
N VAL A 248 5.61 -11.73 30.15
CA VAL A 248 7.08 -11.62 30.22
C VAL A 248 7.52 -10.17 29.99
N ASN A 249 7.01 -9.54 28.92
CA ASN A 249 7.22 -8.12 28.60
C ASN A 249 5.87 -7.40 28.38
N PRO A 250 5.32 -6.71 29.39
CA PRO A 250 4.08 -5.95 29.27
C PRO A 250 4.12 -4.76 28.30
N ASP A 251 5.29 -4.35 27.83
CA ASP A 251 5.46 -3.24 26.87
C ASP A 251 5.67 -3.74 25.41
N GLU A 252 5.47 -5.03 25.15
CA GLU A 252 5.71 -5.65 23.84
C GLU A 252 4.73 -5.14 22.76
N ALA A 253 5.19 -4.15 22.00
CA ALA A 253 4.37 -3.39 21.07
C ALA A 253 3.75 -4.27 19.98
N GLN A 254 4.51 -5.24 19.46
CA GLN A 254 4.01 -6.10 18.40
C GLN A 254 2.90 -7.04 18.92
N ALA A 255 3.01 -7.51 20.16
CA ALA A 255 1.98 -8.35 20.77
C ALA A 255 0.65 -7.61 20.93
N HIS A 256 0.68 -6.36 21.39
CA HIS A 256 -0.52 -5.50 21.44
C HIS A 256 -1.11 -5.22 20.05
N VAL A 257 -0.28 -4.97 19.03
CA VAL A 257 -0.74 -4.77 17.64
C VAL A 257 -1.45 -6.01 17.09
N LEU A 258 -0.91 -7.21 17.35
CA LEU A 258 -1.49 -8.47 16.90
C LEU A 258 -2.77 -8.80 17.66
N LEU A 259 -2.81 -8.65 18.99
CA LEU A 259 -4.03 -8.82 19.78
C LEU A 259 -5.12 -7.84 19.36
N ALA A 260 -4.79 -6.57 19.12
CA ALA A 260 -5.75 -5.59 18.63
C ALA A 260 -6.36 -6.01 17.29
N ASP A 261 -5.57 -6.51 16.33
CA ASP A 261 -6.08 -7.00 15.05
C ASP A 261 -6.87 -8.32 15.18
N ILE A 262 -6.50 -9.22 16.09
CA ILE A 262 -7.28 -10.44 16.39
C ILE A 262 -8.65 -10.09 16.97
N TYR A 263 -8.69 -9.26 18.02
CA TYR A 263 -9.96 -8.81 18.62
C TYR A 263 -10.81 -8.03 17.63
N ARG A 264 -10.17 -7.22 16.77
CA ARG A 264 -10.83 -6.54 15.65
C ARG A 264 -11.50 -7.52 14.68
N ARG A 265 -10.78 -8.53 14.19
CA ARG A 265 -11.33 -9.58 13.30
C ARG A 265 -12.47 -10.37 13.95
N ASN A 266 -12.37 -10.62 15.27
CA ASN A 266 -13.39 -11.35 16.04
C ASN A 266 -14.61 -10.50 16.43
N GLY A 267 -14.59 -9.18 16.19
CA GLY A 267 -15.68 -8.27 16.55
C GLY A 267 -15.70 -7.84 18.03
N ASP A 268 -14.64 -8.15 18.80
CA ASP A 268 -14.50 -7.78 20.21
C ASP A 268 -14.00 -6.33 20.32
N VAL A 269 -14.94 -5.39 20.24
CA VAL A 269 -14.72 -3.95 20.31
C VAL A 269 -14.07 -3.53 21.63
N GLU A 270 -14.47 -4.12 22.75
CA GLU A 270 -13.98 -3.72 24.07
C GLU A 270 -12.51 -4.07 24.25
N LYS A 271 -12.11 -5.31 23.95
CA LYS A 271 -10.69 -5.70 24.02
C LYS A 271 -9.86 -5.00 22.95
N CYS A 272 -10.38 -4.84 21.74
CA CYS A 272 -9.68 -4.07 20.69
C CYS A 272 -9.36 -2.64 21.15
N ASN A 273 -10.27 -1.94 21.84
CA ASN A 273 -10.00 -0.63 22.43
C ASN A 273 -8.92 -0.66 23.53
N GLN A 274 -8.90 -1.70 24.36
CA GLN A 274 -7.91 -1.83 25.43
C GLN A 274 -6.50 -1.98 24.84
N GLU A 275 -6.32 -2.89 23.88
CA GLU A 275 -5.05 -3.07 23.17
C GLU A 275 -4.66 -1.80 22.38
N LEU A 276 -5.61 -1.18 21.66
CA LEU A 276 -5.36 0.06 20.91
C LEU A 276 -4.82 1.19 21.79
N LYS A 277 -5.28 1.33 23.03
CA LYS A 277 -4.76 2.34 23.96
C LYS A 277 -3.29 2.08 24.31
N LEU A 278 -2.87 0.82 24.43
CA LEU A 278 -1.49 0.43 24.69
C LEU A 278 -0.60 0.62 23.44
N VAL A 279 -1.10 0.20 22.27
CA VAL A 279 -0.49 0.45 20.94
C VAL A 279 -0.20 1.95 20.73
N PHE A 280 -1.14 2.84 21.08
CA PHE A 280 -0.99 4.29 20.92
C PHE A 280 -0.18 4.96 22.04
N ALA A 281 -0.12 4.36 23.24
CA ALA A 281 0.74 4.83 24.33
C ALA A 281 2.23 4.56 24.08
N ASN A 282 2.58 3.51 23.31
CA ASN A 282 3.98 3.17 23.05
C ASN A 282 4.65 4.21 22.11
N PRO A 283 5.70 4.92 22.56
CA PRO A 283 6.37 5.95 21.76
C PRO A 283 7.37 5.40 20.74
N ASN A 284 7.80 4.14 20.89
CA ASN A 284 8.79 3.48 20.02
C ASN A 284 8.13 2.81 18.81
N LEU A 285 6.80 2.66 18.81
CA LEU A 285 6.05 2.10 17.70
C LEU A 285 5.75 3.18 16.64
N ASP A 286 6.10 2.91 15.40
CA ASP A 286 5.86 3.79 14.25
C ASP A 286 4.36 4.07 14.00
N SER A 287 4.07 5.08 13.18
CA SER A 287 2.70 5.42 12.79
C SER A 287 2.03 4.33 11.94
N ASP A 288 2.77 3.57 11.13
CA ASP A 288 2.21 2.59 10.19
C ASP A 288 1.33 1.50 10.85
N PRO A 289 1.78 0.78 11.90
CA PRO A 289 0.93 -0.16 12.64
C PRO A 289 -0.27 0.53 13.30
N LYS A 290 -0.08 1.73 13.87
CA LYS A 290 -1.13 2.53 14.51
C LYS A 290 -2.24 2.91 13.53
N ILE A 291 -1.87 3.38 12.33
CA ILE A 291 -2.77 3.65 11.20
C ILE A 291 -3.52 2.37 10.84
N ARG A 292 -2.81 1.27 10.56
CA ARG A 292 -3.39 0.01 10.07
C ARG A 292 -4.50 -0.52 10.99
N VAL A 293 -4.23 -0.61 12.30
CA VAL A 293 -5.21 -1.12 13.26
C VAL A 293 -6.38 -0.15 13.42
N LEU A 294 -6.12 1.17 13.52
CA LEU A 294 -7.17 2.18 13.68
C LEU A 294 -8.10 2.26 12.45
N THR A 295 -7.56 2.21 11.22
CA THR A 295 -8.35 2.15 9.98
C THR A 295 -9.24 0.92 9.93
N GLY A 296 -8.70 -0.25 10.29
CA GLY A 296 -9.50 -1.47 10.36
C GLY A 296 -10.61 -1.38 11.41
N TYR A 297 -10.33 -0.73 12.54
CA TYR A 297 -11.24 -0.58 13.67
C TYR A 297 -12.45 0.32 13.34
N LEU A 298 -12.31 1.29 12.42
CA LEU A 298 -13.41 2.15 11.94
C LEU A 298 -14.70 1.38 11.58
N THR A 299 -14.53 0.21 10.95
CA THR A 299 -15.63 -0.63 10.46
C THR A 299 -16.45 -1.29 11.57
N MET A 300 -15.92 -1.36 12.79
CA MET A 300 -16.57 -2.00 13.94
C MET A 300 -17.36 -1.03 14.81
N LEU A 301 -17.02 0.25 14.77
CA LEU A 301 -17.63 1.31 15.57
C LEU A 301 -19.14 1.38 15.30
N LYS A 302 -19.95 1.25 16.36
CA LYS A 302 -21.42 1.29 16.33
C LYS A 302 -22.00 2.40 17.21
N THR A 303 -21.33 2.75 18.31
CA THR A 303 -21.83 3.76 19.26
C THR A 303 -21.02 5.07 19.19
N GLU A 304 -21.66 6.17 19.55
CA GLU A 304 -21.02 7.50 19.58
C GLU A 304 -19.83 7.54 20.58
N ALA A 305 -19.88 6.74 21.65
CA ALA A 305 -18.80 6.61 22.61
C ALA A 305 -17.55 5.96 21.97
N GLU A 306 -17.72 4.81 21.29
CA GLU A 306 -16.64 4.15 20.55
C GLU A 306 -16.03 5.06 19.49
N ILE A 307 -16.87 5.79 18.74
CA ILE A 307 -16.42 6.77 17.73
C ILE A 307 -15.61 7.89 18.40
N THR A 308 -16.06 8.40 19.55
CA THR A 308 -15.37 9.47 20.29
C THR A 308 -14.01 9.01 20.82
N GLU A 309 -13.87 7.76 21.28
CA GLU A 309 -12.57 7.21 21.67
C GLU A 309 -11.62 7.06 20.48
N ALA A 310 -12.10 6.51 19.35
CA ALA A 310 -11.30 6.40 18.13
C ALA A 310 -10.87 7.77 17.58
N VAL A 311 -11.75 8.77 17.63
CA VAL A 311 -11.46 10.18 17.31
C VAL A 311 -10.30 10.72 18.15
N ALA A 312 -10.25 10.42 19.45
CA ALA A 312 -9.16 10.87 20.33
C ALA A 312 -7.81 10.24 19.92
N LEU A 313 -7.78 8.95 19.60
CA LEU A 313 -6.59 8.25 19.10
C LEU A 313 -6.11 8.82 17.76
N ALA A 314 -7.03 9.07 16.82
CA ALA A 314 -6.72 9.67 15.52
C ALA A 314 -6.16 11.09 15.65
N LYS A 315 -6.71 11.90 16.57
CA LYS A 315 -6.21 13.23 16.88
C LYS A 315 -4.77 13.18 17.42
N GLN A 316 -4.50 12.30 18.39
CA GLN A 316 -3.14 12.09 18.92
C GLN A 316 -2.15 11.72 17.79
N LEU A 317 -2.56 10.87 16.84
CA LEU A 317 -1.74 10.45 15.71
C LEU A 317 -1.41 11.59 14.75
N VAL A 318 -2.35 12.51 14.51
CA VAL A 318 -2.12 13.74 13.72
C VAL A 318 -1.28 14.76 14.48
N GLU A 319 -1.37 14.80 15.81
CA GLU A 319 -0.52 15.66 16.66
C GLU A 319 0.94 15.18 16.70
N THR A 320 1.18 13.86 16.73
CA THR A 320 2.54 13.30 16.72
C THR A 320 3.15 13.15 15.33
N HIS A 321 2.33 12.92 14.29
CA HIS A 321 2.78 12.80 12.89
C HIS A 321 2.03 13.78 11.95
N PRO A 322 2.18 15.12 12.14
CA PRO A 322 1.37 16.13 11.46
C PRO A 322 1.60 16.23 9.95
N ASN A 323 2.74 15.74 9.47
CA ASN A 323 3.20 15.76 8.08
C ASN A 323 3.00 14.43 7.35
N GLU A 324 2.24 13.48 7.91
CA GLU A 324 1.86 12.25 7.21
C GLU A 324 0.43 12.36 6.67
N ALA A 325 0.22 12.11 5.37
CA ALA A 325 -1.10 12.28 4.76
C ALA A 325 -2.14 11.31 5.36
N ARG A 326 -1.77 10.04 5.54
CA ARG A 326 -2.66 8.97 6.03
C ARG A 326 -3.23 9.23 7.42
N THR A 327 -2.48 9.86 8.32
CA THR A 327 -2.98 10.18 9.68
C THR A 327 -4.13 11.19 9.62
N ASN A 328 -4.00 12.19 8.74
CA ASN A 328 -5.05 13.19 8.49
C ASN A 328 -6.28 12.56 7.82
N VAL A 329 -6.12 11.60 6.91
CA VAL A 329 -7.23 10.84 6.28
C VAL A 329 -8.01 10.04 7.33
N VAL A 330 -7.35 9.22 8.15
CA VAL A 330 -8.03 8.41 9.18
C VAL A 330 -8.77 9.27 10.20
N TYR A 331 -8.21 10.43 10.56
CA TYR A 331 -8.90 11.37 11.44
C TYR A 331 -10.12 12.01 10.74
N ALA A 332 -10.01 12.37 9.46
CA ALA A 332 -11.14 12.88 8.67
C ALA A 332 -12.28 11.85 8.55
N ASP A 333 -11.97 10.58 8.28
CA ASP A 333 -12.93 9.48 8.21
C ASP A 333 -13.72 9.33 9.52
N LEU A 334 -13.05 9.51 10.67
CA LEU A 334 -13.67 9.49 11.99
C LEU A 334 -14.55 10.72 12.27
N LEU A 335 -14.13 11.91 11.85
CA LEU A 335 -14.96 13.11 11.95
C LEU A 335 -16.20 13.03 11.05
N MET A 336 -16.11 12.35 9.90
CA MET A 336 -17.28 12.01 9.06
C MET A 336 -18.29 11.13 9.80
N ARG A 337 -17.83 10.17 10.63
CA ARG A 337 -18.71 9.36 11.49
C ARG A 337 -19.44 10.20 12.55
N GLN A 338 -18.84 11.30 13.01
CA GLN A 338 -19.48 12.30 13.88
C GLN A 338 -20.27 13.40 13.13
N ASN A 339 -20.46 13.27 11.80
CA ASN A 339 -21.08 14.28 10.93
C ASN A 339 -20.38 15.67 10.97
N LYS A 340 -19.12 15.74 11.40
CA LYS A 340 -18.29 16.96 11.45
C LYS A 340 -17.64 17.26 10.09
N LYS A 341 -18.51 17.42 9.08
CA LYS A 341 -18.17 17.52 7.65
C LYS A 341 -17.13 18.60 7.33
N ALA A 342 -17.22 19.77 7.95
CA ALA A 342 -16.27 20.87 7.69
C ALA A 342 -14.86 20.56 8.21
N GLU A 343 -14.75 20.04 9.44
CA GLU A 343 -13.47 19.63 10.03
C GLU A 343 -12.84 18.46 9.26
N ALA A 344 -13.65 17.49 8.84
CA ALA A 344 -13.22 16.38 8.00
C ALA A 344 -12.67 16.85 6.65
N ARG A 345 -13.38 17.76 5.95
CA ARG A 345 -12.92 18.36 4.69
C ARG A 345 -11.55 19.02 4.86
N ASP A 346 -11.35 19.80 5.93
CA ASP A 346 -10.09 20.51 6.16
C ASP A 346 -8.92 19.55 6.39
N LEU A 347 -9.17 18.40 7.03
CA LEU A 347 -8.18 17.33 7.18
C LEU A 347 -7.89 16.58 5.87
N TYR A 348 -8.90 16.23 5.06
CA TYR A 348 -8.67 15.68 3.72
C TYR A 348 -7.90 16.67 2.84
N ALA A 349 -8.26 17.96 2.86
CA ALA A 349 -7.56 19.01 2.13
C ALA A 349 -6.14 19.26 2.65
N LYS A 350 -5.84 18.96 3.92
CA LYS A 350 -4.47 18.94 4.46
C LYS A 350 -3.73 17.68 4.00
N ALA A 351 -4.36 16.51 4.00
CA ALA A 351 -3.78 15.26 3.49
C ALA A 351 -3.37 15.42 2.01
N ALA A 352 -4.26 15.94 1.17
CA ALA A 352 -4.02 16.19 -0.26
C ALA A 352 -2.92 17.22 -0.56
N ARG A 353 -2.56 18.09 0.41
CA ARG A 353 -1.38 18.99 0.31
C ARG A 353 -0.07 18.31 0.67
N ILE A 354 -0.12 17.25 1.49
CA ILE A 354 1.04 16.44 1.86
C ILE A 354 1.31 15.41 0.76
N ASP A 355 0.25 14.69 0.35
CA ASP A 355 0.27 13.72 -0.74
C ASP A 355 -1.04 13.85 -1.55
N GLY A 356 -0.94 14.46 -2.73
CA GLY A 356 -2.05 14.64 -3.65
C GLY A 356 -2.35 13.41 -4.52
N SER A 357 -1.57 12.32 -4.42
CA SER A 357 -1.65 11.16 -5.34
C SER A 357 -2.83 10.21 -5.07
N VAL A 358 -3.60 10.44 -3.99
CA VAL A 358 -4.75 9.61 -3.62
C VAL A 358 -6.06 10.21 -4.15
N PHE A 359 -6.56 9.67 -5.27
CA PHE A 359 -7.80 10.12 -5.92
C PHE A 359 -9.02 10.16 -4.98
N GLN A 360 -9.16 9.16 -4.10
CA GLN A 360 -10.27 9.04 -3.16
C GLN A 360 -10.37 10.24 -2.20
N VAL A 361 -9.23 10.83 -1.82
CA VAL A 361 -9.18 12.02 -0.95
C VAL A 361 -9.75 13.24 -1.68
N TRP A 362 -9.43 13.43 -2.96
CA TRP A 362 -10.01 14.50 -3.77
C TRP A 362 -11.52 14.32 -4.00
N GLY A 363 -11.97 13.08 -4.20
CA GLY A 363 -13.40 12.76 -4.25
C GLY A 363 -14.13 13.19 -2.98
N ALA A 364 -13.61 12.83 -1.80
CA ALA A 364 -14.17 13.21 -0.51
C ALA A 364 -14.18 14.74 -0.28
N ILE A 365 -13.12 15.46 -0.69
CA ILE A 365 -13.07 16.93 -0.62
C ILE A 365 -14.19 17.56 -1.45
N LEU A 366 -14.37 17.11 -2.69
CA LEU A 366 -15.35 17.70 -3.62
C LEU A 366 -16.79 17.38 -3.25
N GLU A 367 -17.06 16.16 -2.77
CA GLU A 367 -18.35 15.81 -2.19
C GLU A 367 -18.67 16.70 -0.99
N LEU A 368 -17.70 16.92 -0.10
CA LEU A 368 -17.89 17.75 1.09
C LEU A 368 -18.04 19.24 0.76
N ASP A 369 -17.30 19.79 -0.20
CA ASP A 369 -17.52 21.17 -0.65
C ASP A 369 -18.91 21.34 -1.26
N GLY A 370 -19.41 20.35 -2.03
CA GLY A 370 -20.78 20.35 -2.53
C GLY A 370 -21.82 20.33 -1.41
N VAL A 371 -21.70 19.38 -0.46
CA VAL A 371 -22.61 19.24 0.69
C VAL A 371 -22.59 20.44 1.63
N LEU A 372 -21.45 21.13 1.76
CA LEU A 372 -21.28 22.35 2.55
C LEU A 372 -21.57 23.65 1.76
N ASN A 373 -22.00 23.53 0.50
CA ASN A 373 -22.24 24.64 -0.44
C ASN A 373 -21.06 25.62 -0.59
N GLN A 374 -19.84 25.10 -0.54
CA GLN A 374 -18.58 25.86 -0.61
C GLN A 374 -18.12 26.02 -2.05
N VAL A 375 -18.94 26.65 -2.90
CA VAL A 375 -18.73 26.76 -4.36
C VAL A 375 -17.32 27.23 -4.74
N ASP A 376 -16.78 28.23 -4.05
CA ASP A 376 -15.43 28.76 -4.31
C ASP A 376 -14.32 27.76 -3.95
N SER A 377 -14.53 26.92 -2.94
CA SER A 377 -13.61 25.83 -2.58
C SER A 377 -13.73 24.67 -3.55
N MET A 378 -14.96 24.30 -3.94
CA MET A 378 -15.24 23.24 -4.93
C MET A 378 -14.54 23.54 -6.26
N LEU A 379 -14.57 24.80 -6.72
CA LEU A 379 -13.87 25.23 -7.92
C LEU A 379 -12.35 25.01 -7.77
N VAL A 380 -11.72 25.61 -6.75
CA VAL A 380 -10.26 25.52 -6.52
C VAL A 380 -9.77 24.09 -6.29
N HIS A 381 -10.55 23.25 -5.59
CA HIS A 381 -10.19 21.85 -5.36
C HIS A 381 -10.39 20.99 -6.61
N SER A 382 -11.40 21.27 -7.45
CA SER A 382 -11.62 20.50 -8.67
C SER A 382 -10.55 20.78 -9.72
N GLU A 383 -10.10 22.04 -9.85
CA GLU A 383 -8.98 22.42 -10.71
C GLU A 383 -7.69 21.66 -10.31
N LYS A 384 -7.34 21.66 -9.01
CA LYS A 384 -6.17 20.93 -8.49
C LYS A 384 -6.30 19.42 -8.65
N ALA A 385 -7.49 18.86 -8.45
CA ALA A 385 -7.73 17.44 -8.67
C ALA A 385 -7.56 17.07 -10.15
N LEU A 386 -7.97 17.95 -11.07
CA LEU A 386 -7.82 17.77 -12.51
C LEU A 386 -6.38 17.92 -13.01
N GLU A 387 -5.54 18.72 -12.35
CA GLU A 387 -4.08 18.76 -12.62
C GLU A 387 -3.41 17.38 -12.41
N ILE A 388 -3.92 16.59 -11.45
CA ILE A 388 -3.35 15.29 -11.06
C ILE A 388 -4.08 14.13 -11.76
N PHE A 389 -5.40 14.22 -11.93
CA PHE A 389 -6.26 13.16 -12.46
C PHE A 389 -7.15 13.63 -13.63
N PRO A 390 -6.58 14.15 -14.73
CA PRO A 390 -7.34 14.77 -15.83
C PRO A 390 -8.28 13.81 -16.57
N ASN A 391 -8.12 12.49 -16.39
CA ASN A 391 -8.95 11.46 -17.01
C ASN A 391 -10.17 11.02 -16.18
N GLN A 392 -10.43 11.63 -15.02
CA GLN A 392 -11.54 11.26 -14.13
C GLN A 392 -12.76 12.15 -14.37
N GLY A 393 -13.77 11.64 -15.09
CA GLY A 393 -14.96 12.41 -15.46
C GLY A 393 -15.71 13.05 -14.29
N ILE A 394 -15.71 12.43 -13.10
CA ILE A 394 -16.37 12.97 -11.90
C ILE A 394 -15.74 14.27 -11.39
N LEU A 395 -14.46 14.51 -11.67
CA LEU A 395 -13.79 15.77 -11.30
C LEU A 395 -14.19 16.89 -12.26
N TRP A 396 -14.34 16.58 -13.55
CA TRP A 396 -14.89 17.50 -14.55
C TRP A 396 -16.36 17.85 -14.27
N TYR A 397 -17.18 16.89 -13.86
CA TYR A 397 -18.53 17.14 -13.34
C TYR A 397 -18.50 18.13 -12.17
N SER A 398 -17.63 17.90 -11.20
CA SER A 398 -17.51 18.75 -10.00
C SER A 398 -17.07 20.18 -10.36
N ASN A 399 -16.13 20.33 -11.29
CA ASN A 399 -15.73 21.64 -11.81
C ASN A 399 -16.89 22.33 -12.54
N GLY A 400 -17.58 21.63 -13.43
CA GLY A 400 -18.72 22.15 -14.17
C GLY A 400 -19.86 22.64 -13.26
N THR A 401 -20.16 21.89 -12.20
CA THR A 401 -21.15 22.28 -11.18
C THR A 401 -20.72 23.56 -10.45
N ALA A 402 -19.44 23.68 -10.06
CA ALA A 402 -18.94 24.90 -9.43
C ALA A 402 -18.98 26.11 -10.39
N GLN A 403 -18.57 25.94 -11.65
CA GLN A 403 -18.63 26.98 -12.69
C GLN A 403 -20.08 27.42 -12.97
N LEU A 404 -21.03 26.48 -13.03
CA LEU A 404 -22.46 26.77 -13.22
C LEU A 404 -23.00 27.61 -12.06
N ALA A 405 -22.68 27.26 -10.81
CA ALA A 405 -23.06 28.03 -9.62
C ALA A 405 -22.42 29.44 -9.60
N LYS A 406 -21.24 29.61 -10.21
CA LYS A 406 -20.61 30.94 -10.44
C LYS A 406 -21.18 31.70 -11.65
N LYS A 407 -22.09 31.10 -12.43
CA LYS A 407 -22.64 31.59 -13.72
C LYS A 407 -21.61 31.69 -14.85
N ASN A 408 -20.50 30.96 -14.75
CA ASN A 408 -19.48 30.81 -15.79
C ASN A 408 -19.95 29.73 -16.79
N PHE A 409 -21.03 30.03 -17.52
CA PHE A 409 -21.79 29.00 -18.24
C PHE A 409 -21.00 28.31 -19.36
N LYS A 410 -20.03 28.99 -19.99
CA LYS A 410 -19.22 28.40 -21.08
C LYS A 410 -18.21 27.39 -20.52
N GLU A 411 -17.58 27.77 -19.42
CA GLU A 411 -16.61 26.98 -18.66
C GLU A 411 -17.30 25.75 -18.03
N ALA A 412 -18.53 25.94 -17.54
CA ALA A 412 -19.40 24.86 -17.07
C ALA A 412 -19.69 23.84 -18.17
N LEU A 413 -20.15 24.30 -19.35
CA LEU A 413 -20.43 23.43 -20.50
C LEU A 413 -19.19 22.69 -20.99
N SER A 414 -18.05 23.37 -21.11
CA SER A 414 -16.75 22.77 -21.45
C SER A 414 -16.41 21.61 -20.50
N SER A 415 -16.60 21.82 -19.20
CA SER A 415 -16.35 20.82 -18.16
C SER A 415 -17.36 19.68 -18.19
N PHE A 416 -18.64 19.95 -18.45
CA PHE A 416 -19.66 18.91 -18.61
C PHE A 416 -19.45 18.07 -19.87
N GLU A 417 -18.96 18.66 -20.96
CA GLU A 417 -18.60 17.94 -22.18
C GLU A 417 -17.40 17.00 -21.96
N GLU A 418 -16.35 17.44 -21.26
CA GLU A 418 -15.24 16.54 -20.86
C GLU A 418 -15.70 15.48 -19.85
N SER A 419 -16.59 15.85 -18.92
CA SER A 419 -17.22 14.88 -18.01
C SER A 419 -17.94 13.78 -18.80
N LEU A 420 -18.81 14.10 -19.77
CA LEU A 420 -19.53 13.09 -20.55
C LEU A 420 -18.60 12.17 -21.37
N LYS A 421 -17.44 12.66 -21.81
CA LYS A 421 -16.43 11.84 -22.50
C LYS A 421 -15.72 10.85 -21.55
N LEU A 422 -15.65 11.17 -20.25
CA LEU A 422 -14.80 10.49 -19.26
C LEU A 422 -15.56 9.83 -18.09
N ILE A 423 -16.88 10.03 -17.96
CA ILE A 423 -17.68 9.56 -16.81
C ILE A 423 -17.90 8.03 -16.79
N GLY A 424 -17.61 7.35 -17.90
CA GLY A 424 -17.33 5.91 -17.94
C GLY A 424 -18.45 5.02 -17.39
N ASP A 425 -18.14 4.32 -16.30
CA ASP A 425 -18.95 3.26 -15.68
C ASP A 425 -20.10 3.76 -14.78
N LYS A 426 -20.35 5.07 -14.76
CA LYS A 426 -21.45 5.73 -14.02
C LYS A 426 -22.54 6.29 -14.94
N PRO A 427 -23.29 5.44 -15.67
CA PRO A 427 -24.34 5.90 -16.59
C PRO A 427 -25.44 6.70 -15.89
N GLU A 428 -25.67 6.50 -14.60
CA GLU A 428 -26.62 7.25 -13.78
C GLU A 428 -26.27 8.75 -13.63
N MET A 429 -25.01 9.13 -13.88
CA MET A 429 -24.59 10.53 -13.87
C MET A 429 -24.89 11.27 -15.17
N ILE A 430 -25.08 10.56 -16.29
CA ILE A 430 -25.31 11.19 -17.62
C ILE A 430 -26.56 12.09 -17.62
N PRO A 431 -27.73 11.68 -17.08
CA PRO A 431 -28.91 12.55 -17.01
C PRO A 431 -28.72 13.75 -16.08
N VAL A 432 -27.90 13.62 -15.03
CA VAL A 432 -27.59 14.70 -14.08
C VAL A 432 -26.70 15.75 -14.74
N ILE A 433 -25.70 15.32 -15.53
CA ILE A 433 -24.86 16.22 -16.33
C ILE A 433 -25.73 16.96 -17.36
N HIS A 434 -26.59 16.25 -18.10
CA HIS A 434 -27.48 16.87 -19.07
C HIS A 434 -28.47 17.88 -18.45
N ALA A 435 -28.96 17.65 -17.23
CA ALA A 435 -29.78 18.63 -16.50
C ALA A 435 -29.02 19.95 -16.28
N GLN A 436 -27.78 19.88 -15.78
CA GLN A 436 -26.95 21.07 -15.55
C GLN A 436 -26.46 21.74 -16.85
N MET A 437 -26.25 20.99 -17.92
CA MET A 437 -26.05 21.57 -19.26
C MET A 437 -27.30 22.33 -19.73
N GLY A 438 -28.50 21.82 -19.42
CA GLY A 438 -29.77 22.51 -19.68
C GLY A 438 -29.85 23.87 -18.99
N ASP A 439 -29.49 23.94 -17.71
CA ASP A 439 -29.41 25.19 -16.95
C ASP A 439 -28.35 26.15 -17.56
N ALA A 440 -27.17 25.62 -17.91
CA ALA A 440 -26.07 26.41 -18.47
C ALA A 440 -26.38 27.01 -19.84
N TYR A 441 -26.96 26.22 -20.75
CA TYR A 441 -27.42 26.71 -22.06
C TYR A 441 -28.55 27.74 -21.90
N ASN A 442 -29.47 27.56 -20.95
CA ASN A 442 -30.50 28.57 -20.67
C ASN A 442 -29.88 29.89 -20.18
N GLY A 443 -28.87 29.82 -19.30
CA GLY A 443 -28.10 30.97 -18.83
C GLY A 443 -27.35 31.73 -19.94
N LEU A 444 -27.02 31.07 -21.05
CA LEU A 444 -26.45 31.68 -22.25
C LEU A 444 -27.51 32.20 -23.25
N GLY A 445 -28.80 31.92 -23.04
CA GLY A 445 -29.86 32.17 -24.02
C GLY A 445 -29.89 31.19 -25.19
N ASP A 446 -29.12 30.09 -25.13
CA ASP A 446 -29.11 29.03 -26.14
C ASP A 446 -30.27 28.05 -25.88
N HIS A 447 -31.49 28.55 -26.06
CA HIS A 447 -32.71 27.85 -25.66
C HIS A 447 -32.93 26.54 -26.41
N GLU A 448 -32.48 26.43 -27.66
CA GLU A 448 -32.58 25.18 -28.45
C GLU A 448 -31.73 24.06 -27.82
N LYS A 449 -30.48 24.36 -27.43
CA LYS A 449 -29.63 23.38 -26.74
C LYS A 449 -30.06 23.12 -25.29
N SER A 450 -30.59 24.13 -24.61
CA SER A 450 -31.16 23.98 -23.26
C SER A 450 -32.30 22.95 -23.26
N ASP A 451 -33.27 23.13 -24.16
CA ASP A 451 -34.38 22.21 -24.36
C ASP A 451 -33.90 20.80 -24.70
N ALA A 452 -32.96 20.67 -25.67
CA ALA A 452 -32.42 19.37 -26.04
C ALA A 452 -31.70 18.66 -24.89
N ALA A 453 -30.99 19.39 -24.03
CA ALA A 453 -30.30 18.84 -22.86
C ALA A 453 -31.29 18.36 -21.78
N TYR A 454 -32.37 19.10 -21.51
CA TYR A 454 -33.44 18.63 -20.62
C TYR A 454 -34.20 17.44 -21.20
N GLU A 455 -34.47 17.43 -22.51
CA GLU A 455 -35.13 16.31 -23.19
C GLU A 455 -34.24 15.03 -23.13
N LEU A 456 -32.91 15.16 -23.22
CA LEU A 456 -31.96 14.07 -22.96
C LEU A 456 -32.01 13.59 -21.50
N SER A 457 -32.02 14.51 -20.53
CA SER A 457 -32.12 14.15 -19.10
C SER A 457 -33.44 13.41 -18.78
N LEU A 458 -34.57 13.89 -19.29
CA LEU A 458 -35.90 13.29 -19.08
C LEU A 458 -36.12 11.99 -19.87
N LYS A 459 -35.37 11.75 -20.93
CA LYS A 459 -35.43 10.49 -21.67
C LYS A 459 -34.99 9.30 -20.81
N ASP A 460 -33.90 9.50 -20.07
CA ASP A 460 -33.27 8.46 -19.25
C ASP A 460 -33.75 8.52 -17.78
N ASN A 461 -34.16 9.69 -17.28
CA ASN A 461 -34.87 9.85 -16.00
C ASN A 461 -36.17 10.68 -16.15
N PRO A 462 -37.30 10.06 -16.56
CA PRO A 462 -38.57 10.76 -16.79
C PRO A 462 -39.24 11.37 -15.55
N ASN A 463 -38.74 11.04 -14.35
CA ASN A 463 -39.25 11.49 -13.06
C ASN A 463 -38.25 12.42 -12.35
N ASN A 464 -37.34 13.05 -13.09
CA ASN A 464 -36.40 14.01 -12.52
C ASN A 464 -37.12 15.31 -12.13
N ASP A 465 -37.52 15.43 -10.86
CA ASP A 465 -38.28 16.56 -10.33
C ASP A 465 -37.63 17.93 -10.61
N TYR A 466 -36.30 18.00 -10.47
CA TYR A 466 -35.51 19.21 -10.74
C TYR A 466 -35.67 19.67 -12.19
N VAL A 467 -35.55 18.73 -13.14
CA VAL A 467 -35.69 19.03 -14.57
C VAL A 467 -37.14 19.32 -14.95
N LEU A 468 -38.11 18.57 -14.44
CA LEU A 468 -39.53 18.85 -14.68
C LEU A 468 -39.90 20.27 -14.20
N ASN A 469 -39.30 20.73 -13.09
CA ASN A 469 -39.52 22.07 -12.55
C ASN A 469 -38.86 23.13 -13.44
N ASN A 470 -37.53 23.09 -13.58
CA ASN A 470 -36.77 24.12 -14.28
C ASN A 470 -37.16 24.21 -15.75
N TYR A 471 -37.34 23.07 -16.43
CA TYR A 471 -37.68 23.07 -17.84
C TYR A 471 -39.10 23.63 -18.08
N SER A 472 -40.09 23.26 -17.26
CA SER A 472 -41.44 23.82 -17.39
C SER A 472 -41.50 25.31 -17.06
N TYR A 473 -40.74 25.76 -16.07
CA TYR A 473 -40.59 27.18 -15.73
C TYR A 473 -39.96 27.97 -16.89
N TYR A 474 -38.81 27.53 -17.43
CA TYR A 474 -38.13 28.22 -18.53
C TYR A 474 -38.95 28.26 -19.82
N LEU A 475 -39.66 27.18 -20.16
CA LEU A 475 -40.63 27.20 -21.27
C LEU A 475 -41.73 28.24 -21.07
N SER A 476 -42.26 28.37 -19.84
CA SER A 476 -43.30 29.34 -19.53
C SER A 476 -42.81 30.79 -19.60
N LEU A 477 -41.59 31.09 -19.14
CA LEU A 477 -40.98 32.43 -19.27
C LEU A 477 -40.86 32.88 -20.73
N ARG A 478 -40.58 31.94 -21.64
CA ARG A 478 -40.50 32.23 -23.10
C ARG A 478 -41.85 32.22 -23.80
N GLY A 479 -42.92 31.75 -23.13
CA GLY A 479 -44.23 31.53 -23.75
C GLY A 479 -44.27 30.35 -24.73
N GLU A 480 -43.28 29.46 -24.68
CA GLU A 480 -43.05 28.38 -25.66
C GLU A 480 -43.51 27.01 -25.14
N LYS A 481 -43.84 26.09 -26.05
CA LYS A 481 -44.27 24.71 -25.78
C LYS A 481 -45.21 24.58 -24.56
N LEU A 482 -46.16 25.52 -24.37
CA LEU A 482 -46.90 25.66 -23.10
C LEU A 482 -47.74 24.43 -22.70
N ASP A 483 -48.10 23.56 -23.64
CA ASP A 483 -48.73 22.26 -23.35
C ASP A 483 -47.76 21.24 -22.74
N LEU A 484 -46.48 21.26 -23.15
CA LEU A 484 -45.42 20.46 -22.54
C LEU A 484 -45.09 21.00 -21.15
N ALA A 485 -44.92 22.32 -21.01
CA ALA A 485 -44.71 22.97 -19.70
C ALA A 485 -45.84 22.65 -18.70
N LEU A 486 -47.10 22.69 -19.17
CA LEU A 486 -48.25 22.34 -18.33
C LEU A 486 -48.24 20.85 -17.95
N LYS A 487 -47.91 19.96 -18.89
CA LYS A 487 -47.82 18.51 -18.63
C LYS A 487 -46.74 18.17 -17.59
N MET A 488 -45.56 18.79 -17.69
CA MET A 488 -44.45 18.55 -16.75
C MET A 488 -44.74 19.10 -15.36
N SER A 489 -45.19 20.35 -15.26
CA SER A 489 -45.55 20.96 -13.96
C SER A 489 -46.78 20.30 -13.30
N ALA A 490 -47.78 19.85 -14.09
CA ALA A 490 -48.92 19.10 -13.55
C ALA A 490 -48.50 17.74 -12.97
N LYS A 491 -47.54 17.05 -13.59
CA LYS A 491 -46.98 15.80 -13.07
C LYS A 491 -46.30 16.02 -11.71
N LEU A 492 -45.45 17.05 -11.61
CA LEU A 492 -44.81 17.44 -10.35
C LEU A 492 -45.84 17.67 -9.24
N VAL A 493 -46.88 18.47 -9.50
CA VAL A 493 -47.92 18.77 -8.49
C VAL A 493 -48.82 17.55 -8.19
N GLN A 494 -48.91 16.57 -9.09
CA GLN A 494 -49.61 15.31 -8.82
C GLN A 494 -48.82 14.42 -7.85
N GLU A 495 -47.49 14.36 -8.02
CA GLU A 495 -46.57 13.55 -7.22
C GLU A 495 -46.25 14.23 -5.86
N HIS A 496 -46.09 15.55 -5.85
CA HIS A 496 -45.68 16.38 -4.71
C HIS A 496 -46.71 17.47 -4.39
N LYS A 497 -47.89 17.05 -3.94
CA LYS A 497 -49.12 17.87 -3.87
C LYS A 497 -49.03 19.18 -3.09
N ASP A 498 -48.14 19.25 -2.11
CA ASP A 498 -48.06 20.35 -1.15
C ASP A 498 -46.70 21.08 -1.18
N ASN A 499 -45.85 20.79 -2.18
CA ASN A 499 -44.56 21.47 -2.36
C ASN A 499 -44.77 22.90 -2.94
N PRO A 500 -44.39 23.98 -2.23
CA PRO A 500 -44.65 25.34 -2.69
C PRO A 500 -43.98 25.71 -4.01
N THR A 501 -42.74 25.27 -4.24
CA THR A 501 -41.98 25.57 -5.47
C THR A 501 -42.62 24.94 -6.71
N TYR A 502 -43.09 23.70 -6.60
CA TYR A 502 -43.75 23.02 -7.71
C TYR A 502 -45.16 23.55 -7.98
N LEU A 503 -45.88 23.92 -6.90
CA LEU A 503 -47.17 24.61 -7.00
C LEU A 503 -47.05 25.98 -7.67
N ASP A 504 -46.01 26.76 -7.31
CA ASP A 504 -45.70 28.05 -7.91
C ASP A 504 -45.35 27.93 -9.39
N THR A 505 -44.42 27.03 -9.75
CA THR A 505 -44.08 26.75 -11.15
C THR A 505 -45.32 26.37 -11.97
N HIS A 506 -46.19 25.49 -11.46
CA HIS A 506 -47.42 25.12 -12.14
C HIS A 506 -48.41 26.29 -12.27
N ALA A 507 -48.55 27.10 -11.23
CA ALA A 507 -49.38 28.31 -11.27
C ALA A 507 -48.83 29.34 -12.26
N TRP A 508 -47.52 29.49 -12.38
CA TRP A 508 -46.88 30.37 -13.35
C TRP A 508 -47.12 29.91 -14.80
N VAL A 509 -47.03 28.61 -15.07
CA VAL A 509 -47.46 28.05 -16.38
C VAL A 509 -48.93 28.38 -16.67
N LEU A 510 -49.83 28.22 -15.68
CA LEU A 510 -51.25 28.57 -15.82
C LEU A 510 -51.48 30.08 -16.04
N TYR A 511 -50.70 30.93 -15.37
CA TYR A 511 -50.72 32.37 -15.51
C TYR A 511 -50.33 32.82 -16.93
N VAL A 512 -49.22 32.31 -17.48
CA VAL A 512 -48.78 32.60 -18.86
C VAL A 512 -49.83 32.11 -19.87
N ARG A 513 -50.47 30.97 -19.60
CA ARG A 513 -51.62 30.45 -20.36
C ARG A 513 -52.93 31.22 -20.15
N LYS A 514 -52.93 32.27 -19.32
CA LYS A 514 -54.08 33.14 -18.98
C LYS A 514 -55.20 32.45 -18.20
N ASP A 515 -54.95 31.29 -17.61
CA ASP A 515 -55.86 30.62 -16.68
C ASP A 515 -55.64 31.13 -15.24
N TYR A 516 -55.84 32.44 -15.08
CA TYR A 516 -55.55 33.15 -13.82
C TYR A 516 -56.37 32.62 -12.63
N LYS A 517 -57.54 32.02 -12.88
CA LYS A 517 -58.37 31.42 -11.83
C LYS A 517 -57.70 30.19 -11.22
N LYS A 518 -57.25 29.24 -12.04
CA LYS A 518 -56.52 28.08 -11.53
C LYS A 518 -55.15 28.47 -10.97
N ALA A 519 -54.45 29.41 -11.61
CA ALA A 519 -53.19 29.93 -11.06
C ALA A 519 -53.36 30.45 -9.62
N LYS A 520 -54.47 31.15 -9.33
CA LYS A 520 -54.83 31.59 -7.98
C LYS A 520 -54.97 30.41 -7.01
N GLU A 521 -55.75 29.39 -7.38
CA GLU A 521 -56.00 28.18 -6.56
C GLU A 521 -54.70 27.44 -6.18
N PHE A 522 -53.73 27.34 -7.10
CA PHE A 522 -52.45 26.69 -6.83
C PHE A 522 -51.52 27.55 -5.96
N LEU A 523 -51.52 28.88 -6.11
CA LEU A 523 -50.74 29.78 -5.26
C LEU A 523 -51.32 29.91 -3.85
N GLU A 524 -52.64 29.93 -3.71
CA GLU A 524 -53.31 29.86 -2.41
C GLU A 524 -52.90 28.58 -1.65
N ARG A 525 -52.76 27.45 -2.36
CA ARG A 525 -52.20 26.21 -1.80
C ARG A 525 -50.70 26.32 -1.46
N ALA A 526 -49.90 26.90 -2.35
CA ALA A 526 -48.45 27.09 -2.14
C ALA A 526 -48.16 27.92 -0.87
N MET A 527 -49.08 28.80 -0.47
CA MET A 527 -48.94 29.66 0.70
C MET A 527 -49.55 29.09 2.01
N VAL A 528 -50.06 27.86 2.02
CA VAL A 528 -50.64 27.25 3.24
C VAL A 528 -49.56 27.02 4.32
N ASP A 529 -48.40 26.46 3.94
CA ASP A 529 -47.25 26.36 4.84
C ASP A 529 -46.36 27.61 4.72
N THR A 530 -46.59 28.58 5.60
CA THR A 530 -45.83 29.83 5.62
C THR A 530 -44.34 29.69 5.93
N SER A 531 -43.86 28.52 6.39
CA SER A 531 -42.45 28.31 6.71
C SER A 531 -41.55 28.12 5.47
N SER A 532 -42.17 27.80 4.33
CA SER A 532 -41.50 27.43 3.07
C SER A 532 -41.84 28.34 1.86
N VAL A 533 -42.47 29.49 2.11
CA VAL A 533 -42.88 30.43 1.05
C VAL A 533 -41.79 31.47 0.80
N SER A 534 -41.27 31.55 -0.43
CA SER A 534 -40.38 32.64 -0.85
C SER A 534 -41.17 33.89 -1.28
N GLY A 535 -40.50 35.05 -1.35
CA GLY A 535 -41.12 36.27 -1.85
C GLY A 535 -41.57 36.17 -3.31
N THR A 536 -40.90 35.34 -4.12
CA THR A 536 -41.26 35.06 -5.53
C THR A 536 -42.70 34.53 -5.63
N ILE A 537 -43.07 33.53 -4.81
CA ILE A 537 -44.42 32.95 -4.79
C ILE A 537 -45.48 34.01 -4.43
N VAL A 538 -45.16 34.88 -3.48
CA VAL A 538 -46.04 35.98 -3.05
C VAL A 538 -46.15 37.08 -4.11
N GLU A 539 -45.07 37.33 -4.86
CA GLU A 539 -45.07 38.24 -6.01
C GLU A 539 -45.91 37.70 -7.16
N HIS A 540 -45.74 36.43 -7.54
CA HIS A 540 -46.57 35.74 -8.54
C HIS A 540 -48.05 35.75 -8.14
N TYR A 541 -48.35 35.57 -6.85
CA TYR A 541 -49.72 35.69 -6.35
C TYR A 541 -50.28 37.11 -6.49
N GLY A 542 -49.48 38.14 -6.20
CA GLY A 542 -49.84 39.53 -6.50
C GLY A 542 -50.12 39.78 -7.98
N ASP A 543 -49.30 39.22 -8.87
CA ASP A 543 -49.46 39.36 -10.32
C ASP A 543 -50.75 38.70 -10.83
N VAL A 544 -51.08 37.51 -10.32
CA VAL A 544 -52.33 36.78 -10.61
C VAL A 544 -53.55 37.54 -10.13
N LEU A 545 -53.53 38.05 -8.90
CA LEU A 545 -54.59 38.90 -8.35
C LEU A 545 -54.82 40.15 -9.20
N PHE A 546 -53.75 40.77 -9.70
CA PHE A 546 -53.86 41.93 -10.57
C PHE A 546 -54.57 41.60 -11.90
N LYS A 547 -54.22 40.48 -12.56
CA LYS A 547 -54.89 40.04 -13.80
C LYS A 547 -56.36 39.65 -13.56
N LEU A 548 -56.72 39.22 -12.35
CA LEU A 548 -58.11 38.97 -11.93
C LEU A 548 -58.89 40.25 -11.55
N GLY A 549 -58.23 41.41 -11.51
CA GLY A 549 -58.84 42.70 -11.17
C GLY A 549 -58.82 43.05 -9.66
N GLU A 550 -58.27 42.17 -8.81
CA GLU A 550 -58.16 42.37 -7.36
C GLU A 550 -56.99 43.29 -6.99
N ARG A 551 -56.98 44.53 -7.51
CA ARG A 551 -55.83 45.44 -7.47
C ARG A 551 -55.31 45.76 -6.07
N ASP A 552 -56.20 46.00 -5.11
CA ASP A 552 -55.79 46.33 -3.74
C ASP A 552 -55.14 45.11 -3.05
N ASN A 553 -55.67 43.91 -3.31
CA ASN A 553 -55.08 42.65 -2.84
C ASN A 553 -53.71 42.42 -3.50
N ALA A 554 -53.58 42.65 -4.81
CA ALA A 554 -52.31 42.53 -5.53
C ALA A 554 -51.21 43.43 -4.92
N VAL A 555 -51.52 44.71 -4.68
CA VAL A 555 -50.58 45.66 -4.06
C VAL A 555 -50.23 45.27 -2.62
N ALA A 556 -51.17 44.68 -1.87
CA ALA A 556 -50.89 44.14 -0.55
C ALA A 556 -49.91 42.95 -0.59
N GLN A 557 -50.08 42.03 -1.54
CA GLN A 557 -49.17 40.89 -1.71
C GLN A 557 -47.80 41.32 -2.22
N TRP A 558 -47.70 42.26 -3.17
CA TRP A 558 -46.41 42.81 -3.59
C TRP A 558 -45.64 43.46 -2.44
N LYS A 559 -46.32 44.19 -1.55
CA LYS A 559 -45.70 44.74 -0.32
C LYS A 559 -45.24 43.64 0.64
N LYS A 560 -46.00 42.54 0.76
CA LYS A 560 -45.61 41.37 1.56
C LYS A 560 -44.38 40.68 0.95
N ALA A 561 -44.37 40.42 -0.36
CA ALA A 561 -43.23 39.85 -1.08
C ALA A 561 -41.94 40.67 -0.83
N LYS A 562 -42.02 42.01 -0.93
CA LYS A 562 -40.88 42.90 -0.64
C LYS A 562 -40.32 42.73 0.78
N SER A 563 -41.16 42.44 1.76
CA SER A 563 -40.72 42.20 3.15
C SER A 563 -40.06 40.84 3.36
N MET A 564 -40.20 39.91 2.42
CA MET A 564 -39.66 38.55 2.48
C MET A 564 -38.33 38.40 1.72
N GLY A 565 -38.04 39.29 0.76
CA GLY A 565 -36.88 39.15 -0.13
C GLY A 565 -37.13 38.10 -1.21
N GLU A 566 -36.11 37.79 -2.04
CA GLU A 566 -36.24 36.86 -3.18
C GLU A 566 -37.35 37.27 -4.17
N THR A 567 -37.27 38.50 -4.68
CA THR A 567 -38.28 39.10 -5.58
C THR A 567 -37.64 39.67 -6.85
N THR A 568 -38.44 39.91 -7.89
CA THR A 568 -37.93 40.50 -9.14
C THR A 568 -37.51 41.96 -8.96
N GLU A 569 -36.61 42.43 -9.83
CA GLU A 569 -36.21 43.85 -9.91
C GLU A 569 -37.39 44.79 -10.24
N LEU A 570 -38.49 44.26 -10.78
CA LEU A 570 -39.68 45.03 -11.15
C LEU A 570 -40.64 45.26 -9.97
N LEU A 571 -40.48 44.54 -8.85
CA LEU A 571 -41.44 44.58 -7.75
C LEU A 571 -41.66 46.00 -7.18
N ASP A 572 -40.59 46.77 -7.00
CA ASP A 572 -40.67 48.15 -6.50
C ASP A 572 -41.48 49.06 -7.44
N LYS A 573 -41.37 48.81 -8.75
CA LYS A 573 -42.15 49.51 -9.77
C LYS A 573 -43.63 49.09 -9.72
N LYS A 574 -43.92 47.79 -9.54
CA LYS A 574 -45.29 47.27 -9.35
C LYS A 574 -45.99 47.94 -8.16
N ILE A 575 -45.30 48.01 -7.01
CA ILE A 575 -45.79 48.66 -5.79
C ILE A 575 -46.01 50.16 -6.01
N ALA A 576 -45.03 50.85 -6.62
CA ALA A 576 -45.08 52.31 -6.78
C ALA A 576 -46.19 52.79 -7.74
N THR A 577 -46.44 52.07 -8.83
CA THR A 577 -47.48 52.45 -9.80
C THR A 577 -48.85 51.83 -9.53
N GLY A 578 -48.94 50.84 -8.62
CA GLY A 578 -50.16 50.05 -8.43
C GLY A 578 -50.60 49.30 -9.70
N ALA A 579 -49.62 48.90 -10.53
CA ALA A 579 -49.85 48.33 -11.84
C ALA A 579 -48.79 47.26 -12.14
N LEU A 580 -49.19 46.22 -12.87
CA LEU A 580 -48.30 45.14 -13.25
C LEU A 580 -47.23 45.62 -14.25
N HIS A 581 -45.98 45.21 -14.02
CA HIS A 581 -44.88 45.28 -14.98
C HIS A 581 -44.32 43.87 -15.12
N GLU A 582 -44.27 43.37 -16.35
CA GLU A 582 -43.73 42.05 -16.71
C GLU A 582 -42.35 42.27 -17.36
N GLN A 583 -41.45 41.27 -17.26
CA GLN A 583 -40.11 41.32 -17.87
C GLN A 583 -40.17 41.05 -19.38
#